data_AF-A0A1F8KJC5-F1
#
_entry.id   AF-A0A1F8KJC5-F1
#
_cell.length_a   1.000
_cell.length_b   1.000
_cell.length_c   1.000
_cell.angle_alpha   90.00
_cell.angle_beta   90.00
_cell.angle_gamma   90.00
#
_symmetry.space_group_name_H-M   'P 1'
#
loop_
_entity.id
_entity.type
_entity.pdbx_description
1 polymer ?
#
loop_
_entity_poly.entity_id
_entity_poly.type
_entity_poly.pdbx_seq_one_letter_code
_entity_poly.pdbx_strand_id
1 'polypeptide(L)'
;MKHVSLLLSVVLLAIILFLAGCQPAHRPDVLPGGQIFATVSVSATATLPPSPVPAKPSPAPTQTALPTPDLAASQLQRLYEASLNYLAQTDAETWQVAGSLGYAPLGGYPSNMCGPLAISILKDAGIVSQTTDLHDFWLLNPEEDVQLLQSTFPVDHFEWLHSDQPIDQIDYSQFPLKAGDLVYIYSGIQGDYSHVLVVTRIDSDGRAYTVTNNYTEAGFVVLEYLLYDPTVPGNGIFYTWPDPANRDLGLTGFGGMDIWRLISLPYYADGAP
;
A
#
# COMPACT_ATOMS: atom_id res chain seq x y z
N MET A 1 22.24 -36.37 42.42
CA MET A 1 21.90 -35.10 41.74
C MET A 1 23.07 -34.33 41.11
N LYS A 2 24.35 -34.79 41.19
CA LYS A 2 25.49 -34.09 40.56
C LYS A 2 25.85 -34.55 39.14
N HIS A 3 25.35 -35.68 38.66
CA HIS A 3 25.72 -36.23 37.34
C HIS A 3 24.85 -35.74 36.18
N VAL A 4 23.66 -35.20 36.45
CA VAL A 4 22.74 -34.70 35.40
C VAL A 4 23.16 -33.32 34.88
N SER A 5 23.82 -32.50 35.71
CA SER A 5 24.26 -31.15 35.34
C SER A 5 25.48 -31.13 34.41
N LEU A 6 26.32 -32.17 34.46
CA LEU A 6 27.52 -32.26 33.62
C LEU A 6 27.18 -32.67 32.17
N LEU A 7 26.20 -33.57 31.98
CA LEU A 7 25.76 -33.97 30.63
C LEU A 7 25.06 -32.82 29.89
N LEU A 8 24.28 -31.99 30.57
CA LEU A 8 23.59 -30.86 29.96
C LEU A 8 24.58 -29.78 29.45
N SER A 9 25.71 -29.62 30.15
CA SER A 9 26.73 -28.62 29.79
C SER A 9 27.57 -29.02 28.58
N VAL A 10 27.77 -30.34 28.35
CA VAL A 10 28.53 -30.84 27.18
C VAL A 10 27.67 -30.82 25.91
N VAL A 11 26.37 -31.08 26.02
CA VAL A 11 25.44 -31.01 24.88
C VAL A 11 25.23 -29.56 24.41
N LEU A 12 25.18 -28.60 25.33
CA LEU A 12 25.03 -27.18 24.97
C LEU A 12 26.29 -26.61 24.29
N LEU A 13 27.49 -27.10 24.64
CA LEU A 13 28.74 -26.66 24.00
C LEU A 13 28.92 -27.25 22.59
N ALA A 14 28.37 -28.44 22.31
CA ALA A 14 28.44 -29.07 21.00
C ALA A 14 27.52 -28.40 19.95
N ILE A 15 26.41 -27.78 20.38
CA ILE A 15 25.48 -27.08 19.48
C ILE A 15 26.04 -25.72 19.04
N ILE A 16 26.86 -25.07 19.86
CA ILE A 16 27.45 -23.74 19.55
C ILE A 16 28.58 -23.83 18.51
N LEU A 17 29.17 -25.02 18.30
CA LEU A 17 30.29 -25.23 17.36
C LEU A 17 29.87 -25.53 15.90
N PHE A 18 28.57 -25.63 15.60
CA PHE A 18 28.07 -25.98 14.25
C PHE A 18 27.47 -24.82 13.44
N LEU A 19 27.57 -23.57 13.90
CA LEU A 19 27.01 -22.38 13.20
C LEU A 19 28.06 -21.48 12.51
N ALA A 20 29.28 -21.97 12.29
CA ALA A 20 30.29 -21.26 11.50
C ALA A 20 30.42 -21.90 10.11
N GLY A 21 29.63 -21.44 9.14
CA GLY A 21 29.74 -21.91 7.76
C GLY A 21 28.97 -21.04 6.76
N CYS A 22 29.69 -20.58 5.73
CA CYS A 22 29.22 -19.90 4.52
C CYS A 22 28.96 -18.39 4.62
N GLN A 23 30.03 -17.59 4.51
CA GLN A 23 29.94 -16.25 3.96
C GLN A 23 29.80 -16.31 2.42
N PRO A 24 29.03 -15.39 1.80
CA PRO A 24 28.87 -15.32 0.35
C PRO A 24 30.11 -14.76 -0.35
N ALA A 25 30.50 -15.42 -1.45
CA ALA A 25 31.56 -14.95 -2.33
C ALA A 25 31.10 -13.68 -3.08
N HIS A 26 31.77 -12.57 -2.80
CA HIS A 26 31.62 -11.30 -3.47
C HIS A 26 32.15 -11.42 -4.91
N ARG A 27 31.28 -11.25 -5.90
CA ARG A 27 31.65 -11.23 -7.32
C ARG A 27 31.63 -9.77 -7.81
N PRO A 28 32.78 -9.20 -8.23
CA PRO A 28 32.77 -7.92 -8.92
C PRO A 28 32.49 -8.16 -10.40
N ASP A 29 31.27 -7.84 -10.86
CA ASP A 29 30.99 -7.81 -12.29
C ASP A 29 31.21 -6.41 -12.88
N VAL A 30 32.10 -6.45 -13.88
CA VAL A 30 32.67 -5.43 -14.74
C VAL A 30 31.61 -4.65 -15.51
N LEU A 31 31.68 -3.32 -15.48
CA LEU A 31 31.04 -2.42 -16.43
C LEU A 31 31.85 -2.36 -17.74
N PRO A 32 31.27 -2.61 -18.93
CA PRO A 32 31.92 -2.27 -20.18
C PRO A 32 31.39 -0.96 -20.78
N GLY A 33 32.31 -0.02 -20.98
CA GLY A 33 32.48 0.65 -22.27
C GLY A 33 31.57 1.82 -22.59
N GLY A 34 31.99 3.02 -22.21
CA GLY A 34 31.57 4.25 -22.88
C GLY A 34 32.07 4.29 -24.32
N GLN A 35 31.15 4.48 -25.27
CA GLN A 35 31.50 4.84 -26.65
C GLN A 35 31.27 6.32 -26.85
N ILE A 36 32.35 7.02 -27.22
CA ILE A 36 32.38 8.43 -27.57
C ILE A 36 32.12 8.49 -29.08
N PHE A 37 30.96 9.03 -29.49
CA PHE A 37 30.70 9.31 -30.90
C PHE A 37 31.22 10.70 -31.26
N ALA A 38 32.08 10.74 -32.28
CA ALA A 38 32.66 11.95 -32.85
C ALA A 38 31.63 12.76 -33.62
N THR A 39 31.54 14.05 -33.33
CA THR A 39 30.70 15.02 -34.03
C THR A 39 31.37 15.41 -35.35
N VAL A 40 30.75 15.08 -36.48
CA VAL A 40 31.17 15.59 -37.81
C VAL A 40 30.48 16.92 -38.04
N SER A 41 31.26 18.00 -38.05
CA SER A 41 30.79 19.34 -38.41
C SER A 41 30.83 19.49 -39.93
N VAL A 42 29.66 19.68 -40.57
CA VAL A 42 29.55 19.98 -41.99
C VAL A 42 29.26 21.47 -42.13
N SER A 43 30.21 22.19 -42.72
CA SER A 43 30.10 23.62 -43.00
C SER A 43 29.15 23.86 -44.18
N ALA A 44 28.02 24.52 -43.93
CA ALA A 44 27.06 24.88 -44.97
C ALA A 44 27.49 26.15 -45.71
N THR A 45 27.49 26.07 -47.04
CA THR A 45 27.70 27.16 -47.99
C THR A 45 26.61 28.23 -47.87
N ALA A 46 27.01 29.49 -47.81
CA ALA A 46 26.11 30.64 -47.76
C ALA A 46 25.38 30.83 -49.11
N THR A 47 24.06 30.69 -49.09
CA THR A 47 23.16 31.02 -50.19
C THR A 47 22.57 32.41 -49.96
N LEU A 48 22.57 33.25 -51.01
CA LEU A 48 22.07 34.62 -50.98
C LEU A 48 20.57 34.70 -50.60
N PRO A 49 20.15 35.75 -49.87
CA PRO A 49 18.77 35.90 -49.41
C PRO A 49 17.83 36.32 -50.55
N PRO A 50 16.62 35.75 -50.66
CA PRO A 50 15.56 36.28 -51.50
C PRO A 50 14.92 37.53 -50.89
N SER A 51 14.45 38.44 -51.75
CA SER A 51 13.78 39.71 -51.41
C SER A 51 12.57 39.55 -50.49
N PRO A 52 12.29 40.55 -49.62
CA PRO A 52 11.21 40.48 -48.65
C PRO A 52 9.84 40.59 -49.33
N VAL A 53 9.02 39.54 -49.19
CA VAL A 53 7.58 39.58 -49.47
C VAL A 53 6.86 40.15 -48.23
N PRO A 54 5.86 41.03 -48.38
CA PRO A 54 5.08 41.55 -47.25
C PRO A 54 4.43 40.39 -46.47
N ALA A 55 4.82 40.23 -45.20
CA ALA A 55 4.28 39.19 -44.33
C ALA A 55 2.80 39.46 -44.04
N LYS A 56 1.96 38.47 -44.37
CA LYS A 56 0.56 38.41 -43.92
C LYS A 56 0.55 38.37 -42.38
N PRO A 57 -0.37 39.07 -41.69
CA PRO A 57 -0.43 39.06 -40.23
C PRO A 57 -0.57 37.62 -39.74
N SER A 58 0.43 37.15 -38.98
CA SER A 58 0.37 35.87 -38.30
C SER A 58 -0.78 35.92 -37.29
N PRO A 59 -1.70 34.94 -37.27
CA PRO A 59 -2.67 34.85 -36.19
C PRO A 59 -1.90 34.76 -34.86
N ALA A 60 -2.32 35.56 -33.88
CA ALA A 60 -1.74 35.55 -32.55
C ALA A 60 -1.76 34.12 -31.99
N PRO A 61 -0.69 33.64 -31.33
CA PRO A 61 -0.70 32.32 -30.71
C PRO A 61 -1.86 32.29 -29.72
N THR A 62 -2.84 31.43 -29.98
CA THR A 62 -3.88 31.10 -29.03
C THR A 62 -3.16 30.55 -27.80
N GLN A 63 -3.17 31.31 -26.71
CA GLN A 63 -2.72 30.81 -25.41
C GLN A 63 -3.68 29.68 -25.03
N THR A 64 -3.29 28.44 -25.30
CA THR A 64 -3.95 27.27 -24.72
C THR A 64 -3.81 27.42 -23.22
N ALA A 65 -4.90 27.74 -22.53
CA ALA A 65 -4.93 27.74 -21.08
C ALA A 65 -4.39 26.39 -20.58
N LEU A 66 -3.48 26.43 -19.60
CA LEU A 66 -3.05 25.19 -18.94
C LEU A 66 -4.29 24.45 -18.44
N PRO A 67 -4.37 23.12 -18.63
CA PRO A 67 -5.43 22.33 -18.04
C PRO A 67 -5.50 22.61 -16.53
N THR A 68 -6.69 22.96 -16.03
CA THR A 68 -6.91 23.04 -14.58
C THR A 68 -6.60 21.67 -13.97
N PRO A 69 -5.78 21.58 -12.91
CA PRO A 69 -5.50 20.31 -12.25
C PRO A 69 -6.80 19.64 -11.83
N ASP A 70 -6.98 18.37 -12.19
CA ASP A 70 -8.05 17.57 -11.64
C ASP A 70 -7.77 17.35 -10.14
N LEU A 71 -8.59 17.98 -9.30
CA LEU A 71 -8.47 17.92 -7.84
C LEU A 71 -8.60 16.49 -7.32
N ALA A 72 -9.41 15.67 -7.98
CA ALA A 72 -9.62 14.28 -7.60
C ALA A 72 -8.39 13.43 -7.88
N ALA A 73 -7.88 13.48 -9.12
CA ALA A 73 -6.63 12.82 -9.47
C ALA A 73 -5.47 13.25 -8.55
N SER A 74 -5.39 14.55 -8.24
CA SER A 74 -4.39 15.07 -7.30
C SER A 74 -4.56 14.52 -5.88
N GLN A 75 -5.79 14.29 -5.43
CA GLN A 75 -6.08 13.72 -4.11
C GLN A 75 -5.75 12.23 -4.05
N LEU A 76 -6.02 11.47 -5.11
CA LEU A 76 -5.66 10.06 -5.21
C LEU A 76 -4.14 9.87 -5.30
N GLN A 77 -3.45 10.75 -6.03
CA GLN A 77 -1.99 10.74 -6.07
C GLN A 77 -1.39 11.00 -4.68
N ARG A 78 -1.93 11.98 -3.93
CA ARG A 78 -1.51 12.23 -2.54
C ARG A 78 -1.74 11.02 -1.64
N LEU A 79 -2.86 10.32 -1.79
CA LEU A 79 -3.13 9.09 -1.04
C LEU A 79 -2.06 8.03 -1.30
N TYR A 80 -1.74 7.81 -2.57
CA TYR A 80 -0.72 6.84 -2.94
C TYR A 80 0.66 7.25 -2.40
N GLU A 81 1.09 8.49 -2.63
CA GLU A 81 2.37 9.01 -2.14
C GLU A 81 2.48 8.96 -0.60
N ALA A 82 1.40 9.30 0.11
CA ALA A 82 1.34 9.20 1.56
C ALA A 82 1.58 7.76 2.04
N SER A 83 0.97 6.79 1.35
CA SER A 83 1.11 5.37 1.71
C SER A 83 2.55 4.85 1.61
N LEU A 84 3.33 5.37 0.66
CA LEU A 84 4.72 4.94 0.44
C LEU A 84 5.66 5.30 1.59
N ASN A 85 5.31 6.29 2.42
CA ASN A 85 6.10 6.71 3.58
C ASN A 85 6.16 5.64 4.69
N TYR A 86 5.27 4.65 4.64
CA TYR A 86 5.12 3.62 5.67
C TYR A 86 5.78 2.29 5.30
N LEU A 87 6.38 2.18 4.11
CA LEU A 87 7.01 0.95 3.65
C LEU A 87 8.16 0.53 4.59
N ALA A 88 8.14 -0.73 5.00
CA ALA A 88 9.14 -1.36 5.85
C ALA A 88 9.34 -2.80 5.38
N GLN A 89 10.55 -3.14 4.95
CA GLN A 89 10.85 -4.43 4.32
C GLN A 89 11.28 -5.50 5.32
N THR A 90 11.58 -5.09 6.55
CA THR A 90 12.06 -5.98 7.61
C THR A 90 11.22 -5.85 8.87
N ASP A 91 11.26 -6.88 9.71
CA ASP A 91 10.59 -6.87 11.02
C ASP A 91 11.05 -5.67 11.87
N ALA A 92 12.36 -5.41 11.92
CA ALA A 92 12.92 -4.30 12.69
C ALA A 92 12.46 -2.92 12.19
N GLU A 93 12.38 -2.69 10.88
CA GLU A 93 11.83 -1.45 10.32
C GLU A 93 10.33 -1.33 10.61
N THR A 94 9.60 -2.44 10.55
CA THR A 94 8.16 -2.47 10.83
C THR A 94 7.87 -2.12 12.28
N TRP A 95 8.71 -2.58 13.21
CA TRP A 95 8.69 -2.16 14.61
C TRP A 95 8.92 -0.65 14.80
N GLN A 96 9.81 -0.05 14.00
CA GLN A 96 10.03 1.40 14.03
C GLN A 96 8.80 2.15 13.52
N VAL A 97 8.17 1.68 12.43
CA VAL A 97 6.91 2.24 11.92
C VAL A 97 5.84 2.17 13.01
N ALA A 98 5.60 0.99 13.59
CA ALA A 98 4.60 0.80 14.65
C ALA A 98 4.83 1.74 15.84
N GLY A 99 6.08 1.88 16.30
CA GLY A 99 6.45 2.79 17.37
C GLY A 99 6.24 4.27 17.01
N SER A 100 6.52 4.65 15.76
CA SER A 100 6.39 6.03 15.27
C SER A 100 4.94 6.53 15.18
N LEU A 101 4.00 5.60 14.97
CA LEU A 101 2.57 5.92 14.87
C LEU A 101 1.97 6.37 16.22
N GLY A 102 2.59 6.01 17.35
CA GLY A 102 2.19 6.53 18.67
C GLY A 102 0.78 6.15 19.14
N TYR A 103 0.18 5.09 18.59
CA TYR A 103 -1.21 4.71 18.86
C TYR A 103 -1.41 3.85 20.12
N ALA A 104 -0.35 3.37 20.78
CA ALA A 104 -0.45 2.50 21.95
C ALA A 104 0.40 3.02 23.14
N PRO A 105 -0.12 2.96 24.38
CA PRO A 105 0.55 3.57 25.55
C PRO A 105 1.95 3.03 25.88
N LEU A 106 2.26 1.80 25.47
CA LEU A 106 3.53 1.11 25.78
C LEU A 106 4.41 0.89 24.53
N GLY A 107 4.11 1.62 23.45
CA GLY A 107 4.71 1.41 22.13
C GLY A 107 3.85 0.50 21.26
N GLY A 108 3.64 0.91 20.00
CA GLY A 108 2.86 0.14 19.02
C GLY A 108 3.53 -1.20 18.70
N TYR A 109 2.70 -2.24 18.50
CA TYR A 109 3.13 -3.57 18.09
C TYR A 109 2.68 -3.85 16.64
N PRO A 110 3.55 -4.31 15.73
CA PRO A 110 3.18 -4.54 14.33
C PRO A 110 1.93 -5.41 14.09
N SER A 111 1.62 -6.35 14.98
CA SER A 111 0.46 -7.24 14.86
C SER A 111 -0.90 -6.57 15.02
N ASN A 112 -0.95 -5.35 15.57
CA ASN A 112 -2.20 -4.64 15.85
C ASN A 112 -2.20 -3.20 15.32
N MET A 113 -1.30 -2.88 14.38
CA MET A 113 -1.19 -1.54 13.82
C MET A 113 -2.03 -1.31 12.56
N CYS A 114 -2.78 -2.30 12.06
CA CYS A 114 -3.50 -2.21 10.78
C CYS A 114 -4.49 -1.02 10.72
N GLY A 115 -5.31 -0.85 11.76
CA GLY A 115 -6.19 0.31 11.90
C GLY A 115 -5.44 1.64 11.99
N PRO A 116 -4.53 1.82 12.96
CA PRO A 116 -3.72 3.03 13.08
C PRO A 116 -2.94 3.38 11.81
N LEU A 117 -2.38 2.38 11.12
CA LEU A 117 -1.67 2.54 9.86
C LEU A 117 -2.61 3.03 8.76
N ALA A 118 -3.76 2.38 8.56
CA ALA A 118 -4.74 2.79 7.55
C ALA A 118 -5.21 4.24 7.77
N ILE A 119 -5.49 4.61 9.02
CA ILE A 119 -5.89 5.98 9.35
C ILE A 119 -4.75 6.98 9.18
N SER A 120 -3.50 6.62 9.52
CA SER A 120 -2.35 7.49 9.29
C SER A 120 -2.16 7.84 7.82
N ILE A 121 -2.34 6.86 6.92
CA ILE A 121 -2.31 7.06 5.47
C ILE A 121 -3.43 8.02 5.03
N LEU A 122 -4.66 7.82 5.51
CA LEU A 122 -5.80 8.70 5.19
C LEU A 122 -5.60 10.12 5.75
N LYS A 123 -5.00 10.27 6.93
CA LYS A 123 -4.66 11.57 7.53
C LYS A 123 -3.63 12.27 6.67
N ASP A 124 -2.53 11.62 6.31
CA ASP A 124 -1.47 12.22 5.51
C ASP A 124 -1.94 12.61 4.11
N ALA A 125 -2.90 11.84 3.56
CA ALA A 125 -3.58 12.19 2.32
C ALA A 125 -4.51 13.41 2.47
N GLY A 126 -4.95 13.74 3.68
CA GLY A 126 -5.95 14.78 3.95
C GLY A 126 -7.39 14.35 3.69
N ILE A 127 -7.66 13.04 3.70
CA ILE A 127 -9.01 12.47 3.51
C ILE A 127 -9.81 12.48 4.82
N VAL A 128 -9.15 12.24 5.95
CA VAL A 128 -9.74 12.37 7.29
C VAL A 128 -9.06 13.50 8.08
N SER A 129 -9.64 13.86 9.22
CA SER A 129 -9.15 14.97 10.03
C SER A 129 -7.71 14.75 10.52
N GLN A 130 -6.92 15.82 10.48
CA GLN A 130 -5.59 15.84 11.11
C GLN A 130 -5.66 15.66 12.63
N THR A 131 -6.83 15.86 13.25
CA THR A 131 -7.05 15.65 14.68
C THR A 131 -7.58 14.27 15.04
N THR A 132 -7.85 13.38 14.07
CA THR A 132 -8.28 12.00 14.34
C THR A 132 -7.22 11.27 15.18
N ASP A 133 -7.60 10.73 16.34
CA ASP A 133 -6.66 10.00 17.19
C ASP A 133 -6.42 8.60 16.60
N LEU A 134 -5.16 8.21 16.46
CA LEU A 134 -4.82 6.88 15.95
C LEU A 134 -5.10 5.78 16.99
N HIS A 135 -5.11 6.13 18.28
CA HIS A 135 -5.45 5.20 19.36
C HIS A 135 -6.88 4.68 19.24
N ASP A 136 -7.81 5.52 18.78
CA ASP A 136 -9.23 5.14 18.63
C ASP A 136 -9.42 4.02 17.60
N PHE A 137 -8.48 3.85 16.67
CA PHE A 137 -8.53 2.82 15.62
C PHE A 137 -7.67 1.60 15.95
N TRP A 138 -7.03 1.59 17.12
CA TRP A 138 -6.33 0.43 17.63
C TRP A 138 -7.34 -0.59 18.17
N LEU A 139 -7.36 -1.79 17.59
CA LEU A 139 -8.35 -2.83 17.90
C LEU A 139 -9.80 -2.43 17.58
N LEU A 140 -9.97 -1.59 16.54
CA LEU A 140 -11.29 -1.17 16.04
C LEU A 140 -12.24 -2.38 15.91
N ASN A 141 -13.47 -2.22 16.37
CA ASN A 141 -14.58 -3.13 16.15
C ASN A 141 -15.80 -2.33 15.67
N PRO A 142 -16.20 -2.43 14.38
CA PRO A 142 -17.30 -1.63 13.85
C PRO A 142 -18.64 -1.84 14.54
N GLU A 143 -18.87 -3.00 15.17
CA GLU A 143 -20.10 -3.28 15.91
C GLU A 143 -20.17 -2.51 17.25
N GLU A 144 -19.02 -2.21 17.85
CA GLU A 144 -18.92 -1.53 19.15
C GLU A 144 -18.58 -0.03 18.98
N ASP A 145 -17.82 0.32 17.95
CA ASP A 145 -17.24 1.65 17.71
C ASP A 145 -18.05 2.50 16.74
N VAL A 146 -19.36 2.24 16.60
CA VAL A 146 -20.23 2.92 15.64
C VAL A 146 -20.16 4.45 15.76
N GLN A 147 -20.08 4.99 16.99
CA GLN A 147 -20.01 6.44 17.22
C GLN A 147 -18.69 7.05 16.72
N LEU A 148 -17.56 6.36 16.96
CA LEU A 148 -16.25 6.76 16.45
C LEU A 148 -16.29 6.80 14.93
N LEU A 149 -16.79 5.73 14.30
CA LEU A 149 -16.89 5.61 12.86
C LEU A 149 -17.81 6.69 12.26
N GLN A 150 -18.97 6.97 12.85
CA GLN A 150 -19.86 8.04 12.41
C GLN A 150 -19.23 9.43 12.53
N SER A 151 -18.40 9.65 13.54
CA SER A 151 -17.70 10.93 13.72
C SER A 151 -16.55 11.13 12.73
N THR A 152 -15.86 10.03 12.36
CA THR A 152 -14.70 10.07 11.47
C THR A 152 -15.09 9.96 9.99
N PHE A 153 -16.10 9.15 9.70
CA PHE A 153 -16.64 8.86 8.37
C PHE A 153 -18.14 9.20 8.32
N PRO A 154 -18.52 10.48 8.45
CA PRO A 154 -19.91 10.85 8.53
C PRO A 154 -20.64 10.57 7.21
N VAL A 155 -21.89 10.11 7.31
CA VAL A 155 -22.69 9.59 6.18
C VAL A 155 -23.06 10.62 5.11
N ASP A 156 -22.89 11.92 5.38
CA ASP A 156 -23.03 13.01 4.42
C ASP A 156 -21.81 13.18 3.51
N HIS A 157 -20.66 12.62 3.92
CA HIS A 157 -19.42 12.63 3.18
C HIS A 157 -18.95 11.24 2.75
N PHE A 158 -19.39 10.18 3.44
CA PHE A 158 -18.98 8.81 3.18
C PHE A 158 -20.18 7.89 2.94
N GLU A 159 -20.07 7.03 1.93
CA GLU A 159 -20.94 5.89 1.74
C GLU A 159 -20.45 4.74 2.64
N TRP A 160 -21.38 4.11 3.35
CA TRP A 160 -21.12 2.94 4.20
C TRP A 160 -21.66 1.71 3.47
N LEU A 161 -20.76 0.83 3.06
CA LEU A 161 -21.09 -0.40 2.34
C LEU A 161 -20.76 -1.60 3.20
N HIS A 162 -21.50 -2.69 2.98
CA HIS A 162 -21.31 -3.94 3.70
C HIS A 162 -21.45 -5.12 2.74
N SER A 163 -20.68 -6.17 2.98
CA SER A 163 -20.83 -7.48 2.36
C SER A 163 -20.56 -8.57 3.39
N ASP A 164 -21.50 -9.50 3.54
CA ASP A 164 -21.35 -10.71 4.36
C ASP A 164 -20.52 -11.81 3.67
N GLN A 165 -20.17 -11.63 2.38
CA GLN A 165 -19.45 -12.65 1.62
C GLN A 165 -17.97 -12.69 2.01
N PRO A 166 -17.38 -13.88 2.21
CA PRO A 166 -15.93 -14.01 2.39
C PRO A 166 -15.15 -13.27 1.30
N ILE A 167 -14.02 -12.66 1.67
CA ILE A 167 -13.29 -11.74 0.78
C ILE A 167 -12.73 -12.41 -0.49
N ASP A 168 -12.53 -13.73 -0.46
CA ASP A 168 -12.10 -14.56 -1.59
C ASP A 168 -13.25 -14.99 -2.50
N GLN A 169 -14.51 -14.73 -2.10
CA GLN A 169 -15.71 -15.14 -2.82
C GLN A 169 -16.47 -13.97 -3.46
N ILE A 170 -16.06 -12.73 -3.16
CA ILE A 170 -16.65 -11.53 -3.74
C ILE A 170 -16.28 -11.42 -5.22
N ASP A 171 -17.28 -11.16 -6.06
CA ASP A 171 -17.07 -10.75 -7.45
C ASP A 171 -16.73 -9.26 -7.51
N TYR A 172 -15.43 -8.96 -7.48
CA TYR A 172 -14.93 -7.58 -7.52
C TYR A 172 -15.13 -6.87 -8.87
N SER A 173 -15.62 -7.55 -9.90
CA SER A 173 -16.11 -6.88 -11.11
C SER A 173 -17.47 -6.20 -10.89
N GLN A 174 -18.28 -6.75 -9.98
CA GLN A 174 -19.61 -6.23 -9.60
C GLN A 174 -19.55 -5.38 -8.33
N PHE A 175 -18.60 -5.66 -7.45
CA PHE A 175 -18.37 -4.93 -6.20
C PHE A 175 -16.92 -4.41 -6.12
N PRO A 176 -16.51 -3.51 -7.03
CA PRO A 176 -15.14 -3.03 -7.05
C PRO A 176 -14.85 -2.16 -5.83
N LEU A 177 -13.68 -2.40 -5.23
CA LEU A 177 -13.06 -1.44 -4.33
C LEU A 177 -12.54 -0.23 -5.12
N LYS A 178 -12.40 0.89 -4.43
CA LYS A 178 -11.94 2.16 -4.98
C LYS A 178 -10.85 2.76 -4.11
N ALA A 179 -9.94 3.50 -4.73
CA ALA A 179 -8.89 4.20 -3.99
C ALA A 179 -9.52 5.19 -2.98
N GLY A 180 -9.04 5.14 -1.73
CA GLY A 180 -9.58 5.88 -0.60
C GLY A 180 -10.60 5.12 0.24
N ASP A 181 -11.06 3.94 -0.20
CA ASP A 181 -11.89 3.07 0.62
C ASP A 181 -11.11 2.64 1.88
N LEU A 182 -11.62 2.98 3.07
CA LEU A 182 -11.24 2.28 4.29
C LEU A 182 -12.03 0.97 4.32
N VAL A 183 -11.35 -0.15 4.49
CA VAL A 183 -11.95 -1.48 4.50
C VAL A 183 -11.66 -2.15 5.85
N TYR A 184 -12.71 -2.56 6.55
CA TYR A 184 -12.62 -3.45 7.70
C TYR A 184 -13.01 -4.86 7.24
N ILE A 185 -12.10 -5.81 7.43
CA ILE A 185 -12.24 -7.20 7.04
C ILE A 185 -12.52 -8.01 8.29
N TYR A 186 -13.69 -8.64 8.32
CA TYR A 186 -14.12 -9.48 9.43
C TYR A 186 -13.41 -10.83 9.38
N SER A 187 -12.83 -11.25 10.50
CA SER A 187 -12.23 -12.58 10.65
C SER A 187 -13.21 -13.69 10.27
N GLY A 188 -14.46 -13.58 10.73
CA GLY A 188 -15.45 -14.66 10.67
C GLY A 188 -15.10 -15.83 11.59
N ILE A 189 -16.00 -16.83 11.67
CA ILE A 189 -15.88 -17.96 12.61
C ILE A 189 -14.59 -18.78 12.40
N GLN A 190 -14.06 -18.80 11.18
CA GLN A 190 -12.88 -19.57 10.81
C GLN A 190 -11.57 -18.75 10.88
N GLY A 191 -11.64 -17.45 11.12
CA GLY A 191 -10.48 -16.55 11.13
C GLY A 191 -9.88 -16.36 12.51
N ASP A 192 -8.60 -16.02 12.54
CA ASP A 192 -7.82 -15.76 13.75
C ASP A 192 -7.79 -14.27 14.12
N TYR A 193 -7.94 -13.38 13.13
CA TYR A 193 -7.89 -11.92 13.32
C TYR A 193 -8.77 -11.18 12.31
N SER A 194 -9.24 -9.98 12.67
CA SER A 194 -9.83 -9.01 11.74
C SER A 194 -8.77 -8.03 11.28
N HIS A 195 -8.94 -7.43 10.11
CA HIS A 195 -7.93 -6.57 9.52
C HIS A 195 -8.51 -5.26 9.00
N VAL A 196 -7.74 -4.18 9.11
CA VAL A 196 -8.15 -2.85 8.61
C VAL A 196 -7.11 -2.37 7.61
N LEU A 197 -7.57 -1.87 6.46
CA LEU A 197 -6.69 -1.34 5.43
C LEU A 197 -7.35 -0.18 4.69
N VAL A 198 -6.54 0.55 3.93
CA VAL A 198 -7.01 1.52 2.95
C VAL A 198 -6.60 1.09 1.55
N VAL A 199 -7.49 1.22 0.59
CA VAL A 199 -7.15 1.02 -0.82
C VAL A 199 -6.38 2.24 -1.30
N THR A 200 -5.09 2.07 -1.55
CA THR A 200 -4.16 3.18 -1.84
C THR A 200 -4.19 3.62 -3.29
N ARG A 201 -4.40 2.67 -4.22
CA ARG A 201 -4.53 2.94 -5.66
C ARG A 201 -5.32 1.82 -6.36
N ILE A 202 -5.90 2.18 -7.50
CA ILE A 202 -6.45 1.27 -8.51
C ILE A 202 -5.67 1.52 -9.79
N ASP A 203 -5.25 0.48 -10.50
CA ASP A 203 -4.60 0.65 -11.80
C ASP A 203 -5.56 0.61 -13.00
N SER A 204 -5.03 0.73 -14.21
CA SER A 204 -5.82 0.76 -15.45
C SER A 204 -6.58 -0.54 -15.73
N ASP A 205 -6.19 -1.66 -15.12
CA ASP A 205 -6.86 -2.96 -15.26
C ASP A 205 -7.91 -3.19 -14.16
N GLY A 206 -8.11 -2.21 -13.26
CA GLY A 206 -9.05 -2.30 -12.14
C GLY A 206 -8.52 -3.10 -10.95
N ARG A 207 -7.21 -3.39 -10.91
CA ARG A 207 -6.57 -4.10 -9.80
C ARG A 207 -6.43 -3.15 -8.62
N ALA A 208 -6.85 -3.61 -7.44
CA ALA A 208 -6.80 -2.81 -6.23
C ALA A 208 -5.54 -3.11 -5.40
N TYR A 209 -4.92 -2.07 -4.85
CA TYR A 209 -3.70 -2.19 -4.06
C TYR A 209 -3.81 -1.50 -2.70
N THR A 210 -3.11 -2.02 -1.70
CA THR A 210 -2.99 -1.41 -0.37
C THR A 210 -1.53 -1.38 0.05
N VAL A 211 -1.17 -0.45 0.94
CA VAL A 211 0.02 -0.57 1.78
C VAL A 211 -0.46 -0.96 3.18
N THR A 212 -0.07 -2.13 3.65
CA THR A 212 -0.55 -2.67 4.92
C THR A 212 0.52 -3.54 5.60
N ASN A 213 0.38 -3.71 6.91
CA ASN A 213 1.21 -4.63 7.67
C ASN A 213 0.74 -6.07 7.42
N ASN A 214 1.70 -6.97 7.20
CA ASN A 214 1.42 -8.38 7.01
C ASN A 214 2.47 -9.22 7.74
N TYR A 215 2.05 -10.34 8.32
CA TYR A 215 2.96 -11.30 8.94
C TYR A 215 3.48 -12.28 7.88
N THR A 216 4.78 -12.52 7.90
CA THR A 216 5.47 -13.45 6.99
C THR A 216 6.34 -14.40 7.79
N GLU A 217 6.93 -15.41 7.13
CA GLU A 217 7.91 -16.30 7.78
C GLU A 217 9.11 -15.55 8.38
N ALA A 218 9.44 -14.37 7.86
CA ALA A 218 10.55 -13.53 8.32
C ALA A 218 10.17 -12.51 9.41
N GLY A 219 8.89 -12.47 9.82
CA GLY A 219 8.34 -11.47 10.72
C GLY A 219 7.37 -10.51 10.02
N PHE A 220 7.07 -9.38 10.66
CA PHE A 220 6.16 -8.39 10.11
C PHE A 220 6.84 -7.50 9.07
N VAL A 221 6.10 -7.16 8.02
CA VAL A 221 6.52 -6.20 6.99
C VAL A 221 5.37 -5.24 6.69
N VAL A 222 5.68 -4.04 6.19
CA VAL A 222 4.71 -3.12 5.59
C VAL A 222 5.07 -2.95 4.12
N LEU A 223 4.29 -3.56 3.24
CA LEU A 223 4.54 -3.55 1.80
C LEU A 223 3.28 -3.15 1.06
N GLU A 224 3.47 -2.80 -0.22
CA GLU A 224 2.36 -2.72 -1.15
C GLU A 224 1.91 -4.13 -1.56
N TYR A 225 0.63 -4.41 -1.43
CA TYR A 225 0.01 -5.68 -1.82
C TYR A 225 -1.09 -5.46 -2.84
N LEU A 226 -1.12 -6.32 -3.86
CA LEU A 226 -2.29 -6.53 -4.69
C LEU A 226 -3.39 -7.15 -3.82
N LEU A 227 -4.52 -6.47 -3.68
CA LEU A 227 -5.70 -6.97 -2.98
C LEU A 227 -6.37 -8.08 -3.79
N TYR A 228 -6.73 -7.75 -5.03
CA TYR A 228 -7.32 -8.66 -6.00
C TYR A 228 -7.07 -8.17 -7.44
N ASP A 229 -7.20 -9.08 -8.40
CA ASP A 229 -7.29 -8.79 -9.83
C ASP A 229 -8.69 -9.19 -10.37
N PRO A 230 -9.52 -8.23 -10.83
CA PRO A 230 -10.88 -8.55 -11.28
C PRO A 230 -10.90 -9.35 -12.59
N THR A 231 -9.79 -9.38 -13.34
CA THR A 231 -9.65 -10.12 -14.59
C THR A 231 -9.07 -11.52 -14.38
N VAL A 232 -8.43 -11.77 -13.24
CA VAL A 232 -7.82 -13.06 -12.86
C VAL A 232 -8.24 -13.43 -11.43
N PRO A 233 -9.45 -13.99 -11.23
CA PRO A 233 -9.90 -14.46 -9.93
C PRO A 233 -8.91 -15.47 -9.31
N GLY A 234 -8.69 -15.36 -8.00
CA GLY A 234 -7.68 -16.15 -7.28
C GLY A 234 -6.33 -15.47 -7.13
N ASN A 235 -6.10 -14.32 -7.79
CA ASN A 235 -4.87 -13.56 -7.67
C ASN A 235 -5.02 -12.37 -6.71
N GLY A 236 -4.08 -12.22 -5.77
CA GLY A 236 -4.07 -11.17 -4.75
C GLY A 236 -4.18 -11.70 -3.32
N ILE A 237 -3.87 -10.83 -2.35
CA ILE A 237 -3.80 -11.21 -0.94
C ILE A 237 -5.17 -11.57 -0.36
N PHE A 238 -6.27 -11.08 -0.93
CA PHE A 238 -7.62 -11.49 -0.53
C PHE A 238 -7.91 -12.97 -0.78
N TYR A 239 -7.22 -13.62 -1.71
CA TYR A 239 -7.31 -15.06 -1.91
C TYR A 239 -6.28 -15.84 -1.08
N THR A 240 -5.25 -15.15 -0.57
CA THR A 240 -4.17 -15.76 0.22
C THR A 240 -4.52 -15.83 1.70
N TRP A 241 -5.11 -14.76 2.26
CA TRP A 241 -5.46 -14.66 3.68
C TRP A 241 -6.47 -15.68 4.20
N PRO A 242 -7.53 -16.06 3.46
CA PRO A 242 -8.45 -17.09 3.91
C PRO A 242 -7.98 -18.51 3.52
N ASP A 243 -6.90 -18.67 2.75
CA ASP A 243 -6.42 -19.99 2.31
C ASP A 243 -5.87 -20.79 3.51
N PRO A 244 -6.47 -21.95 3.84
CA PRO A 244 -6.01 -22.81 4.92
C PRO A 244 -4.55 -23.26 4.81
N ALA A 245 -3.96 -23.23 3.61
CA ALA A 245 -2.53 -23.51 3.41
C ALA A 245 -1.62 -22.51 4.13
N ASN A 246 -2.12 -21.29 4.43
CA ASN A 246 -1.39 -20.23 5.09
C ASN A 246 -1.70 -20.10 6.59
N ARG A 247 -2.32 -21.13 7.19
CA ARG A 247 -2.79 -21.06 8.58
C ARG A 247 -1.70 -20.69 9.60
N ASP A 248 -0.46 -21.08 9.35
CA ASP A 248 0.67 -20.76 10.24
C ASP A 248 0.98 -19.25 10.28
N LEU A 249 0.46 -18.46 9.32
CA LEU A 249 0.55 -17.01 9.27
C LEU A 249 -0.69 -16.30 9.84
N GLY A 250 -1.71 -17.06 10.23
CA GLY A 250 -3.03 -16.59 10.65
C GLY A 250 -3.99 -16.36 9.49
N LEU A 251 -5.28 -16.64 9.71
CA LEU A 251 -6.33 -16.52 8.71
C LEU A 251 -7.28 -15.35 8.99
N THR A 252 -7.82 -14.74 7.94
CA THR A 252 -8.83 -13.67 8.05
C THR A 252 -9.75 -13.65 6.83
N GLY A 253 -10.84 -12.87 6.90
CA GLY A 253 -11.69 -12.57 5.76
C GLY A 253 -12.87 -13.50 5.52
N PHE A 254 -13.21 -14.39 6.48
CA PHE A 254 -14.36 -15.28 6.35
C PHE A 254 -15.69 -14.62 6.69
N GLY A 255 -15.68 -13.45 7.35
CA GLY A 255 -16.90 -12.73 7.75
C GLY A 255 -17.32 -11.61 6.80
N GLY A 256 -16.61 -11.46 5.67
CA GLY A 256 -16.82 -10.36 4.75
C GLY A 256 -16.20 -9.04 5.20
N MET A 257 -16.82 -7.91 4.84
CA MET A 257 -16.22 -6.59 5.05
C MET A 257 -17.22 -5.44 5.18
N ASP A 258 -16.79 -4.40 5.89
CA ASP A 258 -17.35 -3.05 5.83
C ASP A 258 -16.43 -2.11 5.07
N ILE A 259 -17.02 -1.15 4.36
CA ILE A 259 -16.28 -0.13 3.60
C ILE A 259 -16.83 1.26 3.91
N TRP A 260 -15.92 2.20 4.17
CA TRP A 260 -16.20 3.63 4.24
C TRP A 260 -15.58 4.35 3.06
N ARG A 261 -16.44 4.85 2.17
CA ARG A 261 -16.06 5.34 0.85
C ARG A 261 -16.38 6.83 0.69
N LEU A 262 -15.38 7.66 0.43
CA LEU A 262 -15.56 9.11 0.29
C LEU A 262 -16.43 9.44 -0.95
N ILE A 263 -17.57 10.10 -0.77
CA ILE A 263 -18.52 10.41 -1.87
C ILE A 263 -17.94 11.45 -2.85
N SER A 264 -17.13 12.38 -2.34
CA SER A 264 -16.64 13.53 -3.10
C SER A 264 -15.43 13.26 -4.01
N LEU A 265 -14.83 12.07 -3.92
CA LEU A 265 -13.85 11.63 -4.92
C LEU A 265 -14.63 11.12 -6.14
N PRO A 266 -14.62 11.83 -7.29
CA PRO A 266 -15.28 11.37 -8.48
C PRO A 266 -14.67 10.03 -8.91
N TYR A 267 -15.44 8.97 -8.71
CA TYR A 267 -15.11 7.65 -9.18
C TYR A 267 -15.26 7.61 -10.71
N TYR A 268 -14.19 7.22 -11.38
CA TYR A 268 -13.98 7.30 -12.83
C TYR A 268 -15.23 7.06 -13.68
N ALA A 269 -15.60 8.08 -14.44
CA ALA A 269 -15.79 7.87 -15.87
C ALA A 269 -14.39 7.61 -16.44
N ASP A 270 -14.16 6.39 -16.91
CA ASP A 270 -13.17 6.00 -17.91
C ASP A 270 -11.71 6.43 -17.67
N GLY A 271 -10.94 5.59 -16.97
CA GLY A 271 -9.48 5.49 -17.10
C GLY A 271 -8.66 6.74 -16.75
N ALA A 272 -8.07 6.76 -15.56
CA ALA A 272 -6.85 7.56 -15.36
C ALA A 272 -5.65 6.90 -16.07
N PRO A 273 -4.67 7.71 -16.53
CA PRO A 273 -3.68 7.38 -17.56
C PRO A 273 -2.62 6.33 -17.17
#